data_AF-A0A0R2L3B8-F1
#
_entry.id   AF-A0A0R2L3B8-F1
#
_cell.length_a   1.000
_cell.length_b   1.000
_cell.length_c   1.000
_cell.angle_alpha   90.00
_cell.angle_beta   90.00
_cell.angle_gamma   90.00
#
_symmetry.space_group_name_H-M   'P 1'
#
loop_
_entity.id
_entity.type
_entity.pdbx_description
1 polymer ?
#
loop_
_entity_poly.entity_id
_entity_poly.type
_entity_poly.pdbx_seq_one_letter_code
_entity_poly.pdbx_strand_id
1 'polypeptide(L)'
;MEGIWMKTLKSISENKVKIGILVGLLVVGLIFRKSYLVSNIYFVAGMLMLFAGIISILFNAHLFSGWKLNVNRKNSEFVDDVEGTKKLSKKELAKKVAAQKNAPLKFSLVTRTFLSYALILIISSILVSYF
;
A
#
# COMPACT_ATOMS: atom_id res chain seq x y z
N MET A 1 -0.93 31.70 4.82
CA MET A 1 -2.32 31.22 4.62
C MET A 1 -2.54 30.55 3.26
N GLU A 2 -1.79 30.91 2.20
CA GLU A 2 -1.98 30.37 0.83
C GLU A 2 -1.77 28.85 0.69
N GLY A 3 -0.84 28.26 1.45
CA GLY A 3 -0.57 26.82 1.39
C GLY A 3 -1.72 25.92 1.87
N ILE A 4 -2.58 26.42 2.76
CA ILE A 4 -3.74 25.66 3.26
C ILE A 4 -4.79 25.56 2.15
N TRP A 5 -5.08 26.68 1.49
CA TRP A 5 -6.04 26.73 0.38
C TRP A 5 -5.62 25.84 -0.79
N MET A 6 -4.34 25.86 -1.17
CA MET A 6 -3.85 24.97 -2.24
C MET A 6 -3.99 23.48 -1.89
N LYS A 7 -3.73 23.10 -0.64
CA LYS A 7 -3.87 21.70 -0.19
C LYS A 7 -5.34 21.26 -0.21
N THR A 8 -6.25 22.14 0.20
CA THR A 8 -7.70 21.88 0.18
C THR A 8 -8.22 21.77 -1.25
N LEU A 9 -7.83 22.67 -2.15
CA LEU A 9 -8.23 22.62 -3.56
C LEU A 9 -7.74 21.34 -4.24
N LYS A 10 -6.50 20.92 -3.97
CA LYS A 10 -5.96 19.65 -4.48
C LYS A 10 -6.71 18.44 -3.93
N SER A 11 -7.07 18.44 -2.66
CA SER A 11 -7.88 17.34 -2.09
C SER A 11 -9.28 17.29 -2.70
N ILE A 12 -9.90 18.44 -2.96
CA ILE A 12 -11.23 18.52 -3.59
C ILE A 12 -11.15 17.98 -5.02
N SER A 13 -10.14 18.35 -5.80
CA SER A 13 -9.99 17.84 -7.17
C SER A 13 -9.74 16.34 -7.20
N GLU A 14 -8.89 15.80 -6.32
CA GLU A 14 -8.65 14.36 -6.19
C GLU A 14 -9.94 13.60 -5.85
N ASN A 15 -10.76 14.13 -4.94
CA ASN A 15 -12.04 13.52 -4.57
C ASN A 15 -13.05 13.55 -5.73
N LYS A 16 -13.12 14.67 -6.47
CA LYS A 16 -13.98 14.78 -7.66
C LYS A 16 -13.62 13.74 -8.72
N VAL A 17 -12.33 13.52 -8.97
CA VAL A 17 -11.86 12.49 -9.92
C VAL A 17 -12.29 11.10 -9.47
N LYS A 18 -12.12 10.76 -8.19
CA LYS A 18 -12.54 9.45 -7.64
C LYS A 18 -14.04 9.22 -7.76
N ILE A 19 -14.85 10.23 -7.45
CA ILE A 19 -16.31 10.17 -7.61
C ILE A 19 -16.68 9.99 -9.08
N GLY A 20 -16.04 10.72 -9.99
CA GLY A 20 -16.25 10.55 -11.43
C GLY A 20 -15.95 9.13 -11.92
N ILE A 21 -14.86 8.54 -11.44
CA ILE A 21 -14.50 7.14 -11.75
C ILE A 21 -15.54 6.16 -11.19
N LEU A 22 -15.97 6.35 -9.94
CA LEU A 22 -17.02 5.53 -9.31
C LEU A 22 -18.30 5.55 -10.15
N VAL A 23 -18.81 6.74 -10.50
CA VAL A 23 -20.01 6.90 -11.31
C VAL A 23 -19.83 6.30 -12.70
N GLY A 24 -18.69 6.53 -13.34
CA GLY A 24 -18.38 5.95 -14.65
C GLY A 24 -18.40 4.42 -14.64
N LEU A 25 -17.81 3.79 -13.62
CA LEU A 25 -17.83 2.34 -13.44
C LEU A 25 -19.25 1.80 -13.22
N LEU A 26 -20.08 2.51 -12.47
CA LEU A 26 -21.48 2.12 -12.26
C LEU A 26 -22.27 2.19 -13.58
N VAL A 27 -22.15 3.28 -14.33
CA VAL A 27 -22.83 3.44 -15.62
C VAL A 27 -22.42 2.34 -16.60
N VAL A 28 -21.13 2.04 -16.69
CA VAL A 28 -20.63 0.91 -17.48
C VAL A 28 -21.24 -0.40 -16.98
N GLY A 29 -21.19 -0.68 -15.68
CA GLY A 29 -21.76 -1.90 -15.11
C GLY A 29 -23.25 -2.11 -15.43
N LEU A 30 -24.04 -1.04 -15.43
CA LEU A 30 -25.48 -1.07 -15.67
C LEU A 30 -25.86 -1.22 -17.16
N ILE A 31 -25.03 -0.71 -18.08
CA ILE A 31 -25.30 -0.80 -19.53
C ILE A 31 -25.05 -2.22 -20.05
N PHE A 32 -24.14 -2.97 -19.44
CA PHE A 32 -23.82 -4.31 -19.87
C PHE A 32 -24.88 -5.32 -19.41
N ARG A 33 -25.53 -5.97 -20.36
CA ARG A 33 -26.58 -7.01 -20.15
C ARG A 33 -26.15 -8.21 -19.29
N LYS A 34 -24.85 -8.33 -18.96
CA LYS A 34 -24.25 -9.34 -18.09
C LYS A 34 -23.64 -8.68 -16.85
N SER A 35 -24.45 -7.96 -16.07
CA SER A 35 -24.04 -7.21 -14.88
C SER A 35 -23.20 -8.06 -13.91
N TYR A 36 -23.55 -9.34 -13.76
CA TYR A 36 -22.80 -10.30 -12.94
C TYR A 36 -21.33 -10.47 -13.38
N LEU A 37 -21.07 -10.56 -14.69
CA LEU A 37 -19.72 -10.80 -15.21
C LEU A 37 -18.85 -9.54 -15.04
N VAL A 38 -19.44 -8.36 -15.24
CA VAL A 38 -18.77 -7.07 -15.00
C VAL A 38 -18.49 -6.87 -13.52
N SER A 39 -19.45 -7.19 -12.65
CA SER A 39 -19.27 -7.14 -11.21
C SER A 39 -18.13 -8.05 -10.73
N ASN A 40 -18.05 -9.28 -11.22
CA ASN A 40 -16.95 -10.20 -10.89
C ASN A 40 -15.59 -9.64 -11.33
N ILE A 41 -15.49 -9.04 -12.51
CA ILE A 41 -14.26 -8.40 -12.98
C ILE A 41 -13.86 -7.26 -12.03
N TYR A 42 -14.81 -6.39 -11.66
CA TYR A 42 -14.56 -5.31 -10.71
C TYR A 42 -14.13 -5.83 -9.34
N PHE A 43 -14.74 -6.92 -8.87
CA PHE A 43 -14.36 -7.55 -7.61
C PHE A 43 -12.94 -8.08 -7.65
N VAL A 44 -12.59 -8.87 -8.67
CA VAL A 44 -11.25 -9.46 -8.82
C VAL A 44 -10.20 -8.37 -8.98
N ALA A 45 -10.46 -7.35 -9.80
CA ALA A 45 -9.55 -6.21 -9.97
C ALA A 45 -9.36 -5.43 -8.65
N GLY A 46 -10.45 -5.19 -7.91
CA GLY A 46 -10.41 -4.56 -6.61
C GLY A 46 -9.61 -5.36 -5.59
N MET A 47 -9.79 -6.68 -5.54
CA MET A 47 -9.03 -7.59 -4.69
C MET A 47 -7.53 -7.59 -5.02
N LEU A 48 -7.17 -7.63 -6.30
CA LEU A 48 -5.76 -7.57 -6.72
C LEU A 48 -5.09 -6.25 -6.29
N MET A 49 -5.78 -5.12 -6.47
CA MET A 49 -5.28 -3.83 -6.00
C MET A 49 -5.18 -3.77 -4.47
N LEU A 50 -6.14 -4.37 -3.76
CA LEU A 50 -6.12 -4.46 -2.30
C LEU A 50 -4.90 -5.26 -1.83
N PHE A 51 -4.63 -6.42 -2.43
CA PHE A 51 -3.45 -7.21 -2.14
C PHE A 51 -2.16 -6.46 -2.45
N ALA A 52 -2.07 -5.79 -3.61
CA ALA A 52 -0.90 -4.97 -3.94
C ALA A 52 -0.68 -3.83 -2.92
N GLY A 53 -1.76 -3.21 -2.46
CA GLY A 53 -1.74 -2.20 -1.39
C GLY A 53 -1.23 -2.77 -0.07
N ILE A 54 -1.75 -3.92 0.37
CA ILE A 54 -1.29 -4.62 1.57
C ILE A 54 0.19 -5.00 1.45
N ILE A 55 0.61 -5.57 0.33
CA ILE A 55 2.00 -5.92 0.07
C ILE A 55 2.90 -4.68 0.16
N SER A 56 2.48 -3.55 -0.41
CA SER A 56 3.19 -2.27 -0.28
C SER A 56 3.25 -1.76 1.16
N ILE A 57 2.19 -1.96 1.96
CA ILE A 57 2.23 -1.66 3.40
C ILE A 57 3.25 -2.58 4.08
N LEU A 58 3.26 -3.86 3.74
CA LEU A 58 4.10 -4.87 4.37
C LEU A 58 5.59 -4.70 4.02
N PHE A 59 5.90 -4.22 2.82
CA PHE A 59 7.26 -3.85 2.42
C PHE A 59 7.74 -2.56 3.12
N ASN A 60 6.85 -1.58 3.29
CA ASN A 60 7.17 -0.33 3.99
C ASN A 60 7.22 -0.49 5.51
N ALA A 61 6.39 -1.38 6.06
CA ALA A 61 6.54 -1.88 7.41
C ALA A 61 7.86 -2.65 7.42
N HIS A 62 8.80 -2.26 8.27
CA HIS A 62 10.13 -2.85 8.36
C HIS A 62 10.14 -4.34 8.81
N LEU A 63 9.10 -5.13 8.52
CA LEU A 63 9.01 -6.56 8.77
C LEU A 63 10.17 -7.33 8.10
N PHE A 64 10.61 -6.89 6.92
CA PHE A 64 11.79 -7.44 6.25
C PHE A 64 13.14 -6.91 6.79
N SER A 65 13.15 -5.93 7.70
CA SER A 65 14.42 -5.43 8.29
C SER A 65 15.14 -6.52 9.10
N GLY A 66 14.38 -7.41 9.74
CA GLY A 66 14.92 -8.60 10.42
C GLY A 66 15.52 -9.61 9.47
N TRP A 67 14.91 -9.84 8.30
CA TRP A 67 15.46 -10.77 7.29
C TRP A 67 16.69 -10.19 6.61
N LYS A 68 16.68 -8.89 6.24
CA LYS A 68 17.86 -8.20 5.67
C LYS A 68 19.04 -8.21 6.64
N LEU A 69 18.80 -8.05 7.95
CA LEU A 69 19.86 -8.17 8.95
C LEU A 69 20.41 -9.60 9.04
N ASN A 70 19.55 -10.61 8.95
CA ASN A 70 19.97 -12.01 9.06
C ASN A 70 20.69 -12.52 7.80
N VAL A 71 20.32 -12.02 6.61
CA VAL A 71 21.02 -12.28 5.34
C VAL A 71 22.38 -11.59 5.33
N ASN A 72 22.44 -10.32 5.75
CA ASN A 72 23.71 -9.64 5.92
C ASN A 72 24.59 -10.32 6.97
N ARG A 73 24.03 -10.97 7.99
CA ARG A 73 24.80 -11.74 8.98
C ARG A 73 25.38 -13.05 8.42
N LYS A 74 24.74 -13.65 7.41
CA LYS A 74 25.29 -14.81 6.69
C LYS A 74 26.36 -14.41 5.68
N ASN A 75 26.24 -13.22 5.08
CA ASN A 75 27.26 -12.68 4.18
C ASN A 75 28.39 -11.97 4.93
N SER A 76 28.19 -11.49 6.16
CA SER A 76 29.23 -10.81 6.93
C SER A 76 30.28 -11.76 7.50
N GLU A 77 30.00 -13.06 7.59
CA GLU A 77 31.06 -14.05 7.84
C GLU A 77 32.11 -14.06 6.70
N PHE A 78 31.77 -13.49 5.52
CA PHE A 78 32.69 -13.22 4.41
C PHE A 78 33.13 -11.75 4.28
N VAL A 79 32.56 -10.81 5.04
CA VAL A 79 32.86 -9.35 4.94
C VAL A 79 33.54 -8.82 6.21
N ASP A 80 33.68 -9.65 7.25
CA ASP A 80 34.37 -9.29 8.50
C ASP A 80 35.90 -9.17 8.37
N ASP A 81 36.49 -9.41 7.18
CA ASP A 81 37.94 -9.27 6.96
C ASP A 81 38.35 -7.95 6.27
N VAL A 82 37.40 -7.12 5.79
CA VAL A 82 37.75 -5.96 4.95
C VAL A 82 37.69 -4.62 5.71
N GLU A 83 36.87 -4.46 6.74
CA GLU A 83 36.74 -3.17 7.43
C GLU A 83 36.60 -3.36 8.93
N GLY A 84 37.69 -3.15 9.67
CA GLY A 84 37.80 -3.24 11.14
C GLY A 84 36.87 -2.32 11.94
N THR A 85 35.57 -2.48 11.76
CA THR A 85 34.52 -1.70 12.40
C THR A 85 33.98 -2.46 13.60
N LYS A 86 34.25 -1.89 14.77
CA LYS A 86 33.74 -2.22 16.11
C LYS A 86 32.54 -3.18 16.10
N LYS A 87 32.74 -4.40 16.65
CA LYS A 87 31.68 -5.33 17.06
C LYS A 87 30.61 -4.58 17.87
N LEU A 88 29.55 -4.13 17.22
CA LEU A 88 28.36 -3.63 17.91
C LEU A 88 27.80 -4.80 18.73
N SER A 89 27.71 -4.61 20.05
CA SER A 89 27.18 -5.62 20.96
C SER A 89 25.81 -6.10 20.46
N LYS A 90 25.57 -7.42 20.47
CA LYS A 90 24.29 -8.04 20.06
C LYS A 90 23.06 -7.35 20.68
N LYS A 91 23.24 -6.76 21.87
CA LYS A 91 22.21 -6.03 22.63
C LYS A 91 21.85 -4.68 22.01
N GLU A 92 22.81 -3.94 21.47
CA GLU A 92 22.57 -2.64 20.83
C GLU A 92 21.92 -2.78 19.45
N LEU A 93 22.33 -3.80 18.69
CA LEU A 93 21.72 -4.14 17.40
C LEU A 93 20.26 -4.60 17.60
N ALA A 94 20.00 -5.44 18.61
CA ALA A 94 18.65 -5.86 18.96
C ALA A 94 17.76 -4.67 19.38
N LYS A 95 18.31 -3.69 20.12
CA LYS A 95 17.59 -2.47 20.51
C LYS A 95 17.27 -1.58 19.30
N LYS A 96 18.18 -1.45 18.34
CA LYS A 96 17.94 -0.73 17.07
C LYS A 96 16.85 -1.41 16.23
N VAL A 97 16.88 -2.74 16.10
CA VAL A 97 15.85 -3.50 15.38
C VAL A 97 14.49 -3.40 16.08
N ALA A 98 14.45 -3.47 17.41
CA ALA A 98 13.22 -3.29 18.18
C ALA A 98 12.63 -1.88 18.00
N ALA A 99 13.47 -0.84 18.04
CA ALA A 99 13.03 0.54 17.76
C ALA A 99 12.53 0.71 16.32
N GLN A 100 13.19 0.07 15.34
CA GLN A 100 12.78 0.11 13.93
C GLN A 100 11.50 -0.68 13.66
N LYS A 101 11.25 -1.77 14.39
CA LYS A 101 10.00 -2.55 14.33
C LYS A 101 8.83 -1.81 14.98
N ASN A 102 9.10 -0.99 16.01
CA ASN A 102 8.10 -0.13 16.66
C ASN A 102 7.87 1.20 15.94
N ALA A 103 8.48 1.41 14.78
CA ALA A 103 8.21 2.61 13.99
C ALA A 103 6.74 2.59 13.50
N PRO A 104 6.05 3.75 13.52
CA PRO A 104 4.66 3.83 13.10
C PRO A 104 4.52 3.39 11.63
N LEU A 105 3.45 2.65 11.33
CA LEU A 105 3.09 2.23 9.99
C LEU A 105 2.97 3.47 9.08
N LYS A 106 3.89 3.61 8.14
CA LYS A 106 3.90 4.71 7.17
C LYS A 106 3.12 4.30 5.93
N PHE A 107 1.95 4.90 5.76
CA PHE A 107 1.20 4.80 4.51
C PHE A 107 1.83 5.72 3.47
N SER A 108 2.51 5.14 2.47
CA SER A 108 3.01 5.91 1.34
C SER A 108 1.83 6.47 0.51
N LEU A 109 2.07 7.55 -0.24
CA LEU A 109 1.05 8.12 -1.13
C LEU A 109 0.53 7.07 -2.12
N VAL A 110 1.43 6.24 -2.65
CA VAL A 110 1.10 5.13 -3.57
C VAL A 110 0.21 4.10 -2.87
N THR A 111 0.58 3.69 -1.66
CA THR A 111 -0.22 2.74 -0.88
C THR A 111 -1.64 3.26 -0.65
N ARG A 112 -1.76 4.55 -0.31
CA ARG A 112 -3.05 5.20 -0.06
C ARG A 112 -3.90 5.28 -1.32
N THR A 113 -3.31 5.54 -2.49
CA THR A 113 -4.06 5.56 -3.75
C THR A 113 -4.55 4.17 -4.13
N PHE A 114 -3.68 3.16 -4.07
CA PHE A 114 -4.04 1.75 -4.34
C PHE A 114 -5.18 1.26 -3.44
N LEU A 115 -5.09 1.49 -2.12
CA LEU A 115 -6.16 1.12 -1.20
C LEU A 115 -7.47 1.86 -1.52
N SER A 116 -7.39 3.14 -1.88
CA SER A 116 -8.59 3.92 -2.20
C SER A 116 -9.28 3.45 -3.49
N TYR A 117 -8.52 3.11 -4.53
CA TYR A 117 -9.07 2.58 -5.78
C TYR A 117 -9.59 1.15 -5.63
N ALA A 118 -8.92 0.33 -4.82
CA ALA A 118 -9.40 -1.01 -4.47
C ALA A 118 -10.80 -0.94 -3.83
N LEU A 119 -10.98 -0.04 -2.85
CA LEU A 119 -12.28 0.18 -2.21
C LEU A 119 -13.36 0.63 -3.22
N ILE A 120 -13.03 1.57 -4.10
CA ILE A 120 -13.94 2.04 -5.15
C ILE A 120 -14.39 0.87 -6.03
N LEU A 121 -13.46 0.02 -6.49
CA LEU A 121 -13.79 -1.14 -7.32
C LEU A 121 -14.65 -2.18 -6.61
N ILE A 122 -14.35 -2.47 -5.34
CA ILE A 122 -15.14 -3.42 -4.54
C ILE A 122 -16.55 -2.88 -4.30
N ILE A 123 -16.70 -1.60 -3.96
CA ILE A 123 -18.00 -0.96 -3.78
C ILE A 123 -18.78 -0.95 -5.10
N SER A 124 -18.15 -0.57 -6.21
CA SER A 124 -18.77 -0.63 -7.54
C SER A 124 -19.21 -2.04 -7.91
N SER A 125 -18.41 -3.06 -7.60
CA SER A 125 -18.77 -4.46 -7.81
C SER A 125 -20.05 -4.83 -7.05
N ILE A 126 -20.12 -4.52 -5.75
CA ILE A 126 -21.30 -4.83 -4.93
C ILE A 126 -22.54 -4.12 -5.48
N LEU A 127 -22.42 -2.83 -5.83
CA LEU A 127 -23.52 -2.05 -6.39
C LEU A 127 -24.00 -2.65 -7.73
N VAL A 128 -23.08 -2.92 -8.66
CA VAL A 128 -23.42 -3.52 -9.97
C VAL A 128 -23.95 -4.95 -9.82
N SER A 129 -23.58 -5.68 -8.77
CA SER A 129 -24.15 -7.02 -8.52
C SER A 129 -25.60 -6.95 -8.02
N TYR A 130 -26.00 -5.83 -7.43
CA TYR A 130 -27.34 -5.66 -6.87
C TYR A 130 -28.37 -5.20 -7.92
N PHE A 131 -27.90 -4.52 -8.97
CA PHE A 131 -28.72 -4.07 -10.11
C PHE A 131 -28.66 -5.05 -11.29
#